data_AF-A0A075G613-F1
#
_entry.id   AF-A0A075G613-F1
#
_cell.length_a   1.000
_cell.length_b   1.000
_cell.length_c   1.000
_cell.angle_alpha   90.00
_cell.angle_beta   90.00
_cell.angle_gamma   90.00
#
_symmetry.space_group_name_H-M   'P 1'
#
loop_
_entity.id
_entity.type
_entity.pdbx_description
1 polymer ?
#
loop_
_entity_poly.entity_id
_entity_poly.type
_entity_poly.pdbx_seq_one_letter_code
_entity_poly.pdbx_strand_id
1 'polypeptide(L)'
;MQAARDSDWLAGEERWYPASESAPESLAGEVNPPESWSVTDHREGGRGWMRQRLQPLGPMILYTTAWAPFFLIASLAPLIFPGNTPDDQNVALAFFAISWLLLFVPFSKLRDGLENRARANLLDLYPFEAGLMVLGTILFLLHVIIDPRFGGFSFAFFAYAQYRTISNITVSAGHNSARWLLPIESSDFSKNILSQGWVEVSAGFRNGPLAQWDGPLPEYAADLTGVTRGDSTFVAFTLKHRGGTLHDPFSEKLVEKQAFAELFSSPPLVIAGEAWPERFIAPAE
;
A
#
# COMPACT_ATOMS: atom_id res chain seq x y z
N MET A 1 -6.68 -5.96 0.43
CA MET A 1 -7.49 -7.20 0.25
C MET A 1 -8.29 -7.07 -1.05
N GLN A 2 -8.63 -8.20 -1.68
CA GLN A 2 -9.46 -8.26 -2.91
C GLN A 2 -10.90 -8.58 -2.54
N ALA A 3 -11.85 -8.33 -3.45
CA ALA A 3 -13.25 -8.68 -3.23
C ALA A 3 -13.47 -10.19 -3.26
N ALA A 4 -14.42 -10.65 -2.45
CA ALA A 4 -14.73 -12.06 -2.29
C ALA A 4 -15.48 -12.64 -3.49
N ARG A 5 -16.45 -11.92 -4.06
CA ARG A 5 -17.24 -12.36 -5.22
C ARG A 5 -16.53 -12.06 -6.53
N ASP A 6 -16.77 -12.88 -7.55
CA ASP A 6 -16.19 -12.68 -8.88
C ASP A 6 -16.77 -11.43 -9.57
N SER A 7 -18.08 -11.18 -9.45
CA SER A 7 -18.74 -9.96 -9.95
C SER A 7 -18.14 -8.67 -9.40
N ASP A 8 -17.68 -8.73 -8.15
CA ASP A 8 -17.17 -7.57 -7.41
C ASP A 8 -15.63 -7.50 -7.51
N TRP A 9 -14.99 -8.47 -8.18
CA TRP A 9 -13.54 -8.65 -8.13
C TRP A 9 -12.78 -7.46 -8.72
N LEU A 10 -13.34 -6.84 -9.75
CA LEU A 10 -12.76 -5.69 -10.45
C LEU A 10 -13.11 -4.36 -9.78
N ALA A 11 -14.41 -4.10 -9.56
CA ALA A 11 -14.90 -2.82 -9.04
C ALA A 11 -14.72 -2.66 -7.52
N GLY A 12 -14.60 -3.78 -6.79
CA GLY A 12 -14.61 -3.81 -5.33
C GLY A 12 -16.00 -4.04 -4.74
N GLU A 13 -16.05 -4.27 -3.44
CA GLU A 13 -17.30 -4.53 -2.72
C GLU A 13 -17.96 -3.22 -2.28
N GLU A 14 -19.30 -3.16 -2.33
CA GLU A 14 -20.08 -1.98 -1.92
C GLU A 14 -19.72 -1.48 -0.51
N ARG A 15 -19.46 -2.40 0.43
CA ARG A 15 -19.09 -2.05 1.82
C ARG A 15 -17.77 -1.28 1.95
N TRP A 16 -16.95 -1.24 0.90
CA TRP A 16 -15.75 -0.41 0.87
C TRP A 16 -16.06 1.07 0.61
N TYR A 17 -17.27 1.35 0.11
CA TYR A 17 -17.74 2.67 -0.31
C TYR A 17 -19.01 3.04 0.46
N PRO A 18 -18.93 3.27 1.78
CA PRO A 18 -20.12 3.50 2.63
C PRO A 18 -20.91 4.77 2.28
N ALA A 19 -20.37 5.64 1.42
CA ALA A 19 -21.03 6.85 0.93
C ALA A 19 -21.76 6.64 -0.42
N SER A 20 -21.81 5.41 -0.94
CA SER A 20 -22.41 5.09 -2.23
C SER A 20 -23.34 3.87 -2.08
N GLU A 21 -24.42 3.84 -2.88
CA GLU A 21 -25.37 2.72 -2.88
C GLU A 21 -24.78 1.47 -3.53
N SER A 22 -23.81 1.65 -4.44
CA SER A 22 -23.06 0.60 -5.12
C SER A 22 -21.59 0.98 -5.26
N ALA A 23 -20.76 0.06 -5.76
CA ALA A 23 -19.37 0.38 -6.09
C ALA A 23 -19.34 1.48 -7.18
N PRO A 24 -18.67 2.63 -6.94
CA PRO A 24 -18.69 3.75 -7.87
C PRO A 24 -18.00 3.39 -9.19
N GLU A 25 -18.45 3.95 -10.30
CA GLU A 25 -17.83 3.70 -11.62
C GLU A 25 -16.39 4.20 -11.70
N SER A 26 -16.09 5.34 -11.08
CA SER A 26 -14.76 5.94 -10.97
C SER A 26 -14.50 6.46 -9.55
N LEU A 27 -13.24 6.43 -9.10
CA LEU A 27 -12.83 7.11 -7.87
C LEU A 27 -12.12 8.42 -8.21
N ALA A 28 -12.23 9.40 -7.31
CA ALA A 28 -11.52 10.67 -7.48
C ALA A 28 -10.01 10.45 -7.66
N GLY A 29 -9.45 11.10 -8.68
CA GLY A 29 -8.04 10.99 -9.06
C GLY A 29 -7.67 9.73 -9.84
N GLU A 30 -8.62 8.85 -10.18
CA GLU A 30 -8.39 7.77 -11.15
C GLU A 30 -8.37 8.33 -12.58
N VAL A 31 -7.40 7.89 -13.38
CA VAL A 31 -7.29 8.23 -14.81
C VAL A 31 -7.15 6.98 -15.64
N ASN A 32 -7.51 7.04 -16.91
CA ASN A 32 -7.23 5.95 -17.84
C ASN A 32 -5.75 5.97 -18.27
N PRO A 33 -5.16 4.82 -18.58
CA PRO A 33 -3.84 4.77 -19.18
C PRO A 33 -3.84 5.46 -20.56
N PRO A 34 -2.65 5.78 -21.10
CA PRO A 34 -2.53 6.35 -22.44
C PRO A 34 -3.12 5.43 -23.52
N GLU A 35 -3.44 6.02 -24.69
CA GLU A 35 -4.03 5.29 -25.84
C GLU A 35 -3.19 4.11 -26.35
N SER A 36 -1.89 4.06 -26.01
CA SER A 36 -1.03 2.91 -26.32
C SER A 36 -1.44 1.63 -25.58
N TRP A 37 -2.24 1.75 -24.51
CA TRP A 37 -2.80 0.63 -23.78
C TRP A 37 -4.16 0.23 -24.35
N SER A 38 -4.29 -1.02 -24.77
CA SER A 38 -5.61 -1.61 -25.01
C SER A 38 -6.28 -1.86 -23.66
N VAL A 39 -7.31 -1.09 -23.36
CA VAL A 39 -8.10 -1.20 -22.14
C VAL A 39 -9.55 -1.55 -22.43
N THR A 40 -10.18 -2.14 -21.42
CA THR A 40 -11.63 -2.34 -21.37
C THR A 40 -12.09 -2.09 -19.93
N ASP A 41 -13.40 -2.13 -19.69
CA ASP A 41 -14.00 -1.98 -18.38
C ASP A 41 -14.89 -3.17 -17.99
N HIS A 42 -15.22 -3.21 -16.70
CA HIS A 42 -16.01 -4.28 -16.09
C HIS A 42 -17.47 -4.34 -16.57
N ARG A 43 -17.94 -3.45 -17.45
CA ARG A 43 -19.28 -3.48 -18.05
C ARG A 43 -19.25 -4.00 -19.49
N GLU A 44 -18.35 -3.46 -20.31
CA GLU A 44 -18.22 -3.83 -21.71
C GLU A 44 -17.52 -5.19 -21.90
N GLY A 45 -16.54 -5.52 -21.05
CA GLY A 45 -15.78 -6.75 -21.20
C GLY A 45 -14.95 -6.79 -22.49
N GLY A 46 -14.67 -7.99 -23.02
CA GLY A 46 -13.85 -8.15 -24.22
C GLY A 46 -12.37 -8.29 -23.90
N ARG A 47 -11.46 -7.72 -24.72
CA ARG A 47 -10.00 -7.89 -24.58
C ARG A 47 -9.33 -6.61 -24.09
N GLY A 48 -8.22 -6.77 -23.37
CA GLY A 48 -7.39 -5.67 -22.90
C GLY A 48 -7.22 -5.63 -21.40
N TRP A 49 -6.48 -4.63 -20.93
CA TRP A 49 -6.20 -4.43 -19.52
C TRP A 49 -7.42 -3.87 -18.79
N MET A 50 -7.71 -4.38 -17.58
CA MET A 50 -8.70 -3.78 -16.69
C MET A 50 -8.09 -3.41 -15.34
N ARG A 51 -8.55 -2.29 -14.79
CA ARG A 51 -8.29 -1.92 -13.41
C ARG A 51 -9.00 -2.89 -12.47
N GLN A 52 -8.26 -3.46 -11.53
CA GLN A 52 -8.79 -4.11 -10.36
C GLN A 52 -8.58 -3.22 -9.13
N ARG A 53 -9.67 -2.71 -8.57
CA ARG A 53 -9.64 -1.97 -7.30
C ARG A 53 -9.40 -2.92 -6.13
N LEU A 54 -8.54 -2.49 -5.23
CA LEU A 54 -8.26 -3.15 -3.97
C LEU A 54 -8.92 -2.37 -2.84
N GLN A 55 -9.15 -3.04 -1.72
CA GLN A 55 -9.76 -2.40 -0.55
C GLN A 55 -9.02 -1.10 -0.18
N PRO A 56 -9.72 0.04 -0.03
CA PRO A 56 -9.12 1.32 0.28
C PRO A 56 -8.29 1.30 1.58
N LEU A 57 -7.05 1.80 1.51
CA LEU A 57 -6.09 1.70 2.62
C LEU A 57 -6.42 2.65 3.78
N GLY A 58 -6.81 3.89 3.47
CA GLY A 58 -7.10 4.92 4.46
C GLY A 58 -8.11 4.49 5.53
N PRO A 59 -9.32 4.05 5.17
CA PRO A 59 -10.33 3.60 6.14
C PRO A 59 -9.85 2.47 7.06
N MET A 60 -8.96 1.59 6.58
CA MET A 60 -8.45 0.47 7.37
C MET A 60 -7.51 0.89 8.52
N ILE A 61 -6.92 2.08 8.46
CA ILE A 61 -5.92 2.55 9.43
C ILE A 61 -6.29 3.85 10.14
N LEU A 62 -7.35 4.53 9.69
CA LEU A 62 -7.78 5.82 10.21
C LEU A 62 -8.03 5.78 11.72
N TYR A 63 -8.81 4.80 12.19
CA TYR A 63 -9.19 4.71 13.60
C TYR A 63 -7.95 4.54 14.50
N THR A 64 -7.08 3.59 14.16
CA THR A 64 -5.90 3.32 14.99
C THR A 64 -4.91 4.49 14.97
N THR A 65 -4.75 5.15 13.81
CA THR A 65 -3.92 6.36 13.68
C THR A 65 -4.47 7.52 14.49
N ALA A 66 -5.80 7.68 14.58
CA ALA A 66 -6.44 8.75 15.35
C ALA A 66 -6.29 8.57 16.87
N TRP A 67 -6.31 7.31 17.36
CA TRP A 67 -6.15 7.02 18.79
C TRP A 67 -4.70 6.98 19.27
N ALA A 68 -3.74 6.75 18.39
CA ALA A 68 -2.32 6.71 18.75
C ALA A 68 -1.83 8.00 19.48
N PRO A 69 -2.14 9.23 19.02
CA PRO A 69 -1.79 10.46 19.74
C PRO A 69 -2.44 10.56 21.12
N PHE A 70 -3.71 10.13 21.24
CA PHE A 70 -4.41 10.14 22.53
C PHE A 70 -3.68 9.29 23.56
N PHE A 71 -3.32 8.05 23.22
CA PHE A 71 -2.60 7.17 24.13
C PHE A 71 -1.18 7.66 24.45
N LEU A 72 -0.51 8.31 23.50
CA LEU A 72 0.78 8.92 23.77
C LEU A 72 0.67 10.05 24.78
N ILE A 73 -0.31 10.94 24.65
CA ILE A 73 -0.55 12.03 25.61
C ILE A 73 -1.00 11.45 26.96
N ALA A 74 -1.90 10.46 26.95
CA ALA A 74 -2.40 9.80 28.17
C ALA A 74 -1.28 9.14 28.98
N SER A 75 -0.19 8.70 28.34
CA SER A 75 0.98 8.15 29.04
C SER A 75 1.64 9.13 30.02
N LEU A 76 1.41 10.43 29.88
CA LEU A 76 1.91 11.45 30.81
C LEU A 76 1.11 11.51 32.12
N ALA A 77 -0.18 11.13 32.10
CA ALA A 77 -1.09 11.38 33.22
C ALA A 77 -0.65 10.69 34.53
N PRO A 78 -0.26 9.40 34.54
CA PRO A 78 0.23 8.75 35.76
C PRO A 78 1.52 9.38 36.29
N LEU A 79 2.35 9.95 35.41
CA LEU A 79 3.64 10.54 35.77
C LEU A 79 3.51 11.95 36.34
N ILE A 80 2.54 12.74 35.85
CA ILE A 80 2.26 14.11 36.34
C ILE A 80 1.40 14.08 37.61
N PHE A 81 0.47 13.13 37.71
CA PHE A 81 -0.46 12.97 38.84
C PHE A 81 -0.25 11.62 39.54
N PRO A 82 0.90 11.40 40.19
CA PRO A 82 1.23 10.11 40.79
C PRO A 82 0.29 9.74 41.95
N GLY A 83 0.18 8.44 42.23
CA GLY A 83 -0.62 7.87 43.32
C GLY A 83 -2.09 7.62 42.98
N ASN A 84 -2.49 7.83 41.71
CA ASN A 84 -3.86 7.63 41.24
C ASN A 84 -4.06 6.31 40.49
N THR A 85 -3.00 5.52 40.30
CA THR A 85 -3.06 4.18 39.72
C THR A 85 -2.32 3.17 40.62
N PRO A 86 -2.56 1.86 40.45
CA PRO A 86 -1.84 0.83 41.22
C PRO A 86 -0.33 0.85 40.99
N ASP A 87 0.11 1.26 39.79
CA ASP A 87 1.51 1.38 39.39
C ASP A 87 1.63 2.40 38.25
N ASP A 88 1.99 3.64 38.60
CA ASP A 88 2.00 4.75 37.65
C ASP A 88 2.99 4.53 36.50
N GLN A 89 4.12 3.87 36.77
CA GLN A 89 5.15 3.63 35.75
C GLN A 89 4.67 2.59 34.74
N ASN A 90 4.11 1.48 35.21
CA ASN A 90 3.62 0.42 34.33
C ASN A 90 2.39 0.88 33.54
N VAL A 91 1.50 1.69 34.12
CA VAL A 91 0.36 2.27 33.38
C VAL A 91 0.84 3.25 32.31
N ALA A 92 1.79 4.14 32.62
CA ALA A 92 2.37 5.04 31.63
C ALA A 92 3.05 4.28 30.48
N LEU A 93 3.83 3.24 30.81
CA LEU A 93 4.47 2.37 29.82
C LEU A 93 3.43 1.65 28.95
N ALA A 94 2.35 1.15 29.54
CA ALA A 94 1.27 0.50 28.79
C ALA A 94 0.61 1.44 27.79
N PHE A 95 0.25 2.66 28.19
CA PHE A 95 -0.31 3.67 27.28
C PHE A 95 0.67 4.06 26.18
N PHE A 96 1.94 4.27 26.54
CA PHE A 96 2.99 4.53 25.56
C PHE A 96 3.11 3.39 24.53
N ALA A 97 3.16 2.13 24.99
CA ALA A 97 3.24 0.96 24.12
C ALA A 97 2.00 0.83 23.21
N ILE A 98 0.79 1.00 23.77
CA ILE A 98 -0.46 0.99 23.00
C ILE A 98 -0.42 2.05 21.89
N SER A 99 0.05 3.26 22.19
CA SER A 99 0.17 4.35 21.20
C SER A 99 0.96 3.94 19.96
N TRP A 100 2.04 3.20 20.13
CA TRP A 100 2.90 2.74 19.05
C TRP A 100 2.38 1.47 18.37
N LEU A 101 1.80 0.54 19.14
CA LEU A 101 1.18 -0.67 18.57
C LEU A 101 0.01 -0.34 17.65
N LEU A 102 -0.75 0.72 17.97
CA LEU A 102 -1.80 1.27 17.11
C LEU A 102 -1.29 1.85 15.78
N LEU A 103 0.02 2.05 15.61
CA LEU A 103 0.63 2.43 14.33
C LEU A 103 1.29 1.22 13.66
N PHE A 104 2.11 0.47 14.40
CA PHE A 104 2.90 -0.63 13.86
C PHE A 104 2.06 -1.79 13.33
N VAL A 105 1.14 -2.29 14.14
CA VAL A 105 0.34 -3.48 13.83
C VAL A 105 -0.57 -3.25 12.62
N PRO A 106 -1.44 -2.21 12.61
CA PRO A 106 -2.36 -2.03 11.49
C PRO A 106 -1.62 -1.68 10.20
N PHE A 107 -0.59 -0.84 10.22
CA PHE A 107 0.16 -0.53 9.00
C PHE A 107 0.87 -1.75 8.43
N SER A 108 1.43 -2.62 9.28
CA SER A 108 2.08 -3.85 8.83
C SER A 108 1.11 -4.79 8.10
N LYS A 109 -0.18 -4.79 8.50
CA LYS A 109 -1.24 -5.56 7.83
C LYS A 109 -1.66 -4.99 6.47
N LEU A 110 -1.34 -3.72 6.16
CA LEU A 110 -1.61 -3.12 4.86
C LEU A 110 -0.61 -3.55 3.79
N ARG A 111 0.54 -4.09 4.19
CA ARG A 111 1.59 -4.53 3.28
C ARG A 111 1.16 -5.80 2.56
N ASP A 112 1.52 -5.93 1.29
CA ASP A 112 1.16 -7.10 0.48
C ASP A 112 1.97 -8.38 0.82
N GLY A 113 2.99 -8.25 1.69
CA GLY A 113 3.82 -9.35 2.17
C GLY A 113 4.85 -9.85 1.16
N LEU A 114 4.85 -9.31 -0.06
CA LEU A 114 5.84 -9.60 -1.09
C LEU A 114 7.09 -8.72 -0.89
N GLU A 115 8.20 -9.12 -1.50
CA GLU A 115 9.42 -8.32 -1.51
C GLU A 115 9.12 -6.89 -1.97
N ASN A 116 9.72 -5.89 -1.30
CA ASN A 116 9.54 -4.50 -1.64
C ASN A 116 10.85 -3.89 -2.16
N ARG A 117 11.03 -3.97 -3.48
CA ARG A 117 12.19 -3.41 -4.18
C ARG A 117 12.26 -1.89 -4.16
N ALA A 118 11.17 -1.21 -3.79
CA ALA A 118 11.17 0.25 -3.62
C ALA A 118 11.93 0.69 -2.36
N ARG A 119 12.26 -0.24 -1.45
CA ARG A 119 13.07 0.04 -0.27
C ARG A 119 14.54 0.19 -0.64
N ALA A 120 15.18 1.20 -0.04
CA ALA A 120 16.59 1.46 -0.29
C ALA A 120 17.49 0.34 0.26
N ASN A 121 17.11 -0.27 1.39
CA ASN A 121 17.84 -1.37 2.03
C ASN A 121 16.96 -2.06 3.09
N LEU A 122 17.49 -3.10 3.75
CA LEU A 122 16.78 -3.86 4.78
C LEU A 122 16.45 -3.03 6.05
N LEU A 123 17.17 -1.94 6.29
CA LEU A 123 16.94 -1.02 7.42
C LEU A 123 15.94 0.10 7.07
N ASP A 124 15.41 0.09 5.85
CA ASP A 124 14.37 1.00 5.43
C ASP A 124 13.03 0.65 6.09
N LEU A 125 12.79 1.27 7.24
CA LEU A 125 11.62 1.05 8.09
C LEU A 125 10.46 2.00 7.75
N TYR A 126 10.51 2.71 6.62
CA TYR A 126 9.42 3.60 6.20
C TYR A 126 8.06 2.85 6.26
N PRO A 127 6.99 3.47 6.80
CA PRO A 127 6.82 4.89 7.15
C PRO A 127 7.32 5.29 8.55
N PHE A 128 7.89 4.36 9.32
CA PHE A 128 8.27 4.59 10.71
C PHE A 128 9.58 5.39 10.82
N GLU A 129 9.56 6.45 11.62
CA GLU A 129 10.72 7.32 11.86
C GLU A 129 11.70 6.70 12.87
N ALA A 130 12.35 5.60 12.45
CA ALA A 130 13.25 4.82 13.31
C ALA A 130 14.39 5.66 13.89
N GLY A 131 14.94 6.61 13.12
CA GLY A 131 16.02 7.48 13.61
C GLY A 131 15.62 8.32 14.82
N LEU A 132 14.44 8.94 14.79
CA LEU A 132 13.91 9.71 15.91
C LEU A 132 13.55 8.83 17.09
N MET A 133 13.00 7.63 16.85
CA MET A 133 12.71 6.67 17.90
C MET A 133 13.97 6.18 18.62
N VAL A 134 15.06 5.91 17.88
CA VAL A 134 16.35 5.53 18.46
C VAL A 134 16.89 6.67 19.33
N LEU A 135 16.84 7.91 18.84
CA LEU A 135 17.30 9.07 19.61
C LEU A 135 16.46 9.30 20.88
N GLY A 136 15.13 9.17 20.78
CA GLY A 136 14.24 9.20 21.95
C GLY A 136 14.60 8.11 22.97
N THR A 137 14.86 6.88 22.50
CA THR A 137 15.27 5.75 23.35
C THR A 137 16.59 6.03 24.07
N ILE A 138 17.59 6.58 23.37
CA ILE A 138 18.87 6.94 23.99
C ILE A 138 18.66 7.99 25.08
N LEU A 139 17.87 9.04 24.82
CA LEU A 139 17.54 10.06 25.82
C LEU A 139 16.78 9.50 27.01
N PHE A 140 15.90 8.51 26.80
CA PHE A 140 15.21 7.82 27.88
C PHE A 140 16.19 7.05 28.78
N LEU A 141 17.18 6.37 28.21
CA LEU A 141 18.20 5.69 29.00
C LEU A 141 19.04 6.70 29.81
N LEU A 142 19.39 7.85 29.23
CA LEU A 142 20.07 8.93 29.95
C LEU A 142 19.20 9.53 31.07
N HIS A 143 17.88 9.57 30.90
CA HIS A 143 16.93 9.95 31.94
C HIS A 143 16.99 9.03 33.16
N VAL A 144 17.08 7.72 32.94
CA VAL A 144 17.16 6.71 34.01
C VAL A 144 18.52 6.73 34.72
N ILE A 145 19.61 6.90 33.96
CA ILE A 145 20.98 6.71 34.48
C ILE A 145 21.61 8.01 35.01
N ILE A 146 21.30 9.17 34.41
CA ILE A 146 22.06 10.41 34.61
C ILE A 146 21.21 11.53 35.23
N ASP A 147 20.18 12.01 34.52
CA ASP A 147 19.41 13.18 34.95
C ASP A 147 17.93 13.07 34.52
N PRO A 148 16.97 13.18 35.46
CA PRO A 148 15.54 13.14 35.16
C PRO A 148 15.07 14.11 34.06
N ARG A 149 15.75 15.24 33.83
CA ARG A 149 15.38 16.22 32.78
C ARG A 149 15.41 15.65 31.37
N PHE A 150 16.22 14.62 31.11
CA PHE A 150 16.24 13.95 29.80
C PHE A 150 14.92 13.28 29.44
N GLY A 151 14.04 13.00 30.42
CA GLY A 151 12.76 12.35 30.19
C GLY A 151 11.83 13.20 29.33
N GLY A 152 11.79 14.52 29.58
CA GLY A 152 11.00 15.44 28.77
C GLY A 152 11.50 15.53 27.32
N PHE A 153 12.84 15.56 27.13
CA PHE A 153 13.42 15.55 25.78
C PHE A 153 13.12 14.24 25.05
N SER A 154 13.30 13.09 25.71
CA SER A 154 12.92 11.79 25.16
C SER A 154 11.46 11.78 24.68
N PHE A 155 10.54 12.23 25.53
CA PHE A 155 9.12 12.30 25.19
C PHE A 155 8.86 13.20 23.97
N ALA A 156 9.51 14.38 23.89
CA ALA A 156 9.38 15.26 22.74
C ALA A 156 9.86 14.60 21.44
N PHE A 157 10.95 13.83 21.48
CA PHE A 157 11.42 13.06 20.32
C PHE A 157 10.42 11.97 19.91
N PHE A 158 9.83 11.24 20.86
CA PHE A 158 8.79 10.25 20.56
C PHE A 158 7.52 10.89 20.00
N ALA A 159 7.08 12.02 20.54
CA ALA A 159 5.93 12.76 20.01
C ALA A 159 6.18 13.25 18.58
N TYR A 160 7.37 13.79 18.31
CA TYR A 160 7.73 14.23 16.96
C TYR A 160 7.87 13.04 15.99
N ALA A 161 8.47 11.94 16.43
CA ALA A 161 8.55 10.70 15.66
C ALA A 161 7.17 10.16 15.32
N GLN A 162 6.22 10.21 16.27
CA GLN A 162 4.85 9.76 16.06
C GLN A 162 4.13 10.64 15.03
N TYR A 163 4.22 11.97 15.17
CA TYR A 163 3.66 12.92 14.21
C TYR A 163 4.16 12.66 12.78
N ARG A 164 5.47 12.53 12.62
CA ARG A 164 6.11 12.24 11.33
C ARG A 164 5.70 10.87 10.78
N THR A 165 5.66 9.85 11.63
CA THR A 165 5.17 8.50 11.27
C THR A 165 3.73 8.55 10.77
N ILE A 166 2.84 9.27 11.46
CA ILE A 166 1.44 9.46 11.05
C ILE A 166 1.37 10.16 9.69
N SER A 167 2.16 11.21 9.48
CA SER A 167 2.25 11.92 8.19
C SER A 167 2.69 10.98 7.06
N ASN A 168 3.73 10.18 7.29
CA ASN A 168 4.23 9.19 6.32
C ASN A 168 3.20 8.07 6.03
N ILE A 169 2.47 7.62 7.06
CA ILE A 169 1.35 6.67 6.91
C ILE A 169 0.27 7.29 6.02
N THR A 170 -0.11 8.54 6.25
CA THR A 170 -1.11 9.25 5.43
C THR A 170 -0.69 9.35 3.97
N VAL A 171 0.60 9.61 3.69
CA VAL A 171 1.12 9.59 2.31
C VAL A 171 0.99 8.19 1.69
N SER A 172 1.28 7.14 2.44
CA SER A 172 1.21 5.75 1.95
C SER A 172 -0.23 5.21 1.80
N ALA A 173 -1.14 5.59 2.70
CA ALA A 173 -2.51 5.07 2.73
C ALA A 173 -3.52 5.99 2.05
N GLY A 174 -3.12 7.21 1.68
CA GLY A 174 -3.97 8.22 1.06
C GLY A 174 -4.09 8.12 -0.47
N HIS A 175 -3.45 7.13 -1.09
CA HIS A 175 -3.63 6.82 -2.51
C HIS A 175 -4.70 5.74 -2.69
N ASN A 176 -5.42 5.82 -3.82
CA ASN A 176 -6.24 4.69 -4.27
C ASN A 176 -5.33 3.47 -4.46
N SER A 177 -5.85 2.29 -4.11
CA SER A 177 -5.13 1.03 -4.25
C SER A 177 -5.76 0.23 -5.38
N ALA A 178 -4.99 -0.02 -6.42
CA ALA A 178 -5.42 -0.84 -7.54
C ALA A 178 -4.23 -1.55 -8.17
N ARG A 179 -4.53 -2.53 -9.01
CA ARG A 179 -3.59 -3.16 -9.94
C ARG A 179 -4.29 -3.34 -11.28
N TRP A 180 -3.53 -3.48 -12.34
CA TRP A 180 -4.09 -3.67 -13.68
C TRP A 180 -3.89 -5.11 -14.13
N LEU A 181 -4.95 -5.74 -14.60
CA LEU A 181 -4.97 -7.15 -14.96
C LEU A 181 -5.11 -7.30 -16.47
N LEU A 182 -4.38 -8.26 -17.03
CA LEU A 182 -4.55 -8.74 -18.39
C LEU A 182 -4.81 -10.25 -18.36
N PRO A 183 -5.97 -10.73 -18.84
CA PRO A 183 -6.20 -12.17 -19.02
C PRO A 183 -5.22 -12.72 -20.05
N ILE A 184 -4.62 -13.88 -19.77
CA ILE A 184 -3.70 -14.56 -20.69
C ILE A 184 -3.85 -16.08 -20.59
N GLU A 185 -3.44 -16.83 -21.61
CA GLU A 185 -3.09 -18.23 -21.42
C GLU A 185 -1.72 -18.35 -20.77
N SER A 186 -1.55 -19.32 -19.85
CA SER A 186 -0.28 -19.51 -19.15
C SER A 186 0.89 -19.81 -20.10
N SER A 187 0.62 -20.45 -21.24
CA SER A 187 1.59 -20.77 -22.30
C SER A 187 2.09 -19.55 -23.06
N ASP A 188 1.35 -18.44 -23.05
CA ASP A 188 1.71 -17.25 -23.82
C ASP A 188 2.78 -16.40 -23.12
N PHE A 189 2.93 -16.57 -21.81
CA PHE A 189 3.91 -15.80 -21.05
C PHE A 189 5.34 -16.28 -21.37
N SER A 190 6.15 -15.37 -21.91
CA SER A 190 7.57 -15.57 -22.17
C SER A 190 8.31 -14.23 -22.13
N LYS A 191 9.64 -14.25 -22.02
CA LYS A 191 10.48 -13.04 -22.13
C LYS A 191 10.18 -12.17 -23.36
N ASN A 192 9.82 -12.80 -24.47
CA ASN A 192 9.72 -12.19 -25.79
C ASN A 192 8.57 -11.19 -25.89
N ILE A 193 7.56 -11.36 -25.03
CA ILE A 193 6.39 -10.50 -24.99
C ILE A 193 6.55 -9.32 -24.02
N LEU A 194 7.66 -9.25 -23.27
CA LEU A 194 7.92 -8.11 -22.38
C LEU A 194 8.33 -6.89 -23.21
N SER A 195 7.74 -5.74 -22.90
CA SER A 195 8.16 -4.48 -23.51
C SER A 195 9.51 -4.00 -22.98
N GLN A 196 10.12 -3.05 -23.69
CA GLN A 196 11.41 -2.49 -23.31
C GLN A 196 11.38 -1.91 -21.88
N GLY A 197 12.45 -2.16 -21.11
CA GLY A 197 12.59 -1.73 -19.71
C GLY A 197 12.09 -2.75 -18.67
N TRP A 198 11.39 -3.79 -19.10
CA TRP A 198 11.00 -4.91 -18.25
C TRP A 198 12.04 -6.05 -18.30
N VAL A 199 12.38 -6.56 -17.12
CA VAL A 199 13.33 -7.66 -16.92
C VAL A 199 12.58 -8.87 -16.40
N GLU A 200 12.78 -10.00 -17.07
CA GLU A 200 12.19 -11.29 -16.70
C GLU A 200 12.72 -11.78 -15.34
N VAL A 201 11.80 -12.26 -14.49
CA VAL A 201 12.10 -12.89 -13.20
C VAL A 201 11.75 -14.39 -13.22
N SER A 202 10.78 -14.79 -14.06
CA SER A 202 10.35 -16.17 -14.23
C SER A 202 10.29 -16.51 -15.72
N ALA A 203 10.89 -17.63 -16.12
CA ALA A 203 10.94 -18.07 -17.52
C ALA A 203 9.58 -18.45 -18.13
N GLY A 204 8.56 -18.62 -17.29
CA GLY A 204 7.21 -18.97 -17.69
C GLY A 204 6.19 -18.49 -16.67
N PHE A 205 4.91 -18.66 -16.98
CA PHE A 205 3.84 -18.26 -16.09
C PHE A 205 3.88 -19.04 -14.76
N ARG A 206 3.68 -18.31 -13.67
CA ARG A 206 3.47 -18.84 -12.32
C ARG A 206 2.68 -17.82 -11.50
N ASN A 207 2.02 -18.28 -10.46
CA ASN A 207 1.49 -17.37 -9.45
C ASN A 207 2.66 -16.70 -8.69
N GLY A 208 2.69 -15.37 -8.64
CA GLY A 208 3.79 -14.60 -8.05
C GLY A 208 4.64 -13.85 -9.09
N PRO A 209 5.88 -13.45 -8.75
CA PRO A 209 6.69 -12.56 -9.61
C PRO A 209 6.99 -13.16 -10.97
N LEU A 210 6.74 -12.39 -12.04
CA LEU A 210 6.97 -12.74 -13.44
C LEU A 210 8.06 -11.88 -14.08
N ALA A 211 7.96 -10.56 -13.91
CA ALA A 211 8.91 -9.60 -14.43
C ALA A 211 8.90 -8.33 -13.57
N GLN A 212 9.91 -7.49 -13.75
CA GLN A 212 10.09 -6.27 -12.98
C GLN A 212 10.62 -5.14 -13.86
N TRP A 213 10.20 -3.91 -13.56
CA TRP A 213 10.76 -2.73 -14.21
C TRP A 213 12.18 -2.46 -13.68
N ASP A 214 13.11 -2.16 -14.58
CA ASP A 214 14.53 -1.89 -14.29
C ASP A 214 14.88 -0.39 -14.29
N GLY A 215 13.97 0.47 -14.75
CA GLY A 215 14.17 1.92 -14.73
C GLY A 215 13.97 2.55 -13.33
N PRO A 216 14.51 3.75 -13.11
CA PRO A 216 14.42 4.43 -11.82
C PRO A 216 12.99 4.91 -11.53
N LEU A 217 12.44 4.49 -10.38
CA LEU A 217 11.13 4.92 -9.88
C LEU A 217 11.26 5.46 -8.45
N PRO A 218 11.23 6.79 -8.23
CA PRO A 218 11.46 7.38 -6.92
C PRO A 218 10.42 6.91 -5.90
N GLU A 219 10.84 6.18 -4.85
CA GLU A 219 9.97 5.60 -3.80
C GLU A 219 9.01 4.50 -4.26
N TYR A 220 9.15 3.99 -5.50
CA TYR A 220 8.26 2.97 -6.04
C TYR A 220 9.02 1.83 -6.71
N ALA A 221 8.34 0.72 -6.88
CA ALA A 221 8.74 -0.40 -7.72
C ALA A 221 7.55 -0.84 -8.56
N ALA A 222 7.80 -1.17 -9.82
CA ALA A 222 6.79 -1.69 -10.73
C ALA A 222 7.09 -3.16 -11.03
N ASP A 223 6.09 -4.01 -10.85
CA ASP A 223 6.22 -5.45 -10.96
C ASP A 223 5.07 -6.03 -11.80
N LEU A 224 5.37 -7.11 -12.53
CA LEU A 224 4.38 -8.02 -13.11
C LEU A 224 4.29 -9.27 -12.25
N THR A 225 3.08 -9.63 -11.85
CA THR A 225 2.81 -10.83 -11.08
C THR A 225 1.75 -11.68 -11.75
N GLY A 226 1.96 -12.99 -11.80
CA GLY A 226 0.94 -13.93 -12.26
C GLY A 226 -0.08 -14.16 -11.16
N VAL A 227 -1.35 -14.16 -11.55
CA VAL A 227 -2.49 -14.34 -10.66
C VAL A 227 -3.45 -15.33 -11.30
N THR A 228 -3.92 -16.30 -10.53
CA THR A 228 -4.95 -17.24 -10.94
C THR A 228 -6.19 -17.04 -10.08
N ARG A 229 -7.37 -17.07 -10.67
CA ARG A 229 -8.66 -17.05 -9.95
C ARG A 229 -9.65 -18.00 -10.61
N GLY A 230 -9.92 -19.13 -9.97
CA GLY A 230 -10.62 -20.25 -10.62
C GLY A 230 -9.79 -20.77 -11.80
N ASP A 231 -10.43 -20.95 -12.95
CA ASP A 231 -9.79 -21.48 -14.16
C ASP A 231 -9.18 -20.38 -15.05
N SER A 232 -9.14 -19.13 -14.58
CA SER A 232 -8.61 -18.00 -15.37
C SER A 232 -7.30 -17.48 -14.81
N THR A 233 -6.37 -17.21 -15.71
CA THR A 233 -5.03 -16.71 -15.43
C THR A 233 -4.84 -15.29 -15.94
N PHE A 234 -4.13 -14.48 -15.15
CA PHE A 234 -3.94 -13.07 -15.38
C PHE A 234 -2.49 -12.68 -15.12
N VAL A 235 -1.99 -11.71 -15.88
CA VAL A 235 -0.81 -10.92 -15.48
C VAL A 235 -1.31 -9.65 -14.82
N ALA A 236 -0.80 -9.38 -13.63
CA ALA A 236 -1.10 -8.18 -12.86
C ALA A 236 0.09 -7.21 -12.89
N PHE A 237 -0.14 -6.03 -13.44
CA PHE A 237 0.73 -4.87 -13.32
C PHE A 237 0.44 -4.13 -12.01
N THR A 238 1.47 -4.03 -11.17
CA THR A 238 1.38 -3.41 -9.84
C THR A 238 2.43 -2.34 -9.66
N LEU A 239 2.05 -1.26 -8.98
CA LEU A 239 2.98 -0.22 -8.52
C LEU A 239 3.01 -0.21 -6.99
N LYS A 240 4.15 -0.60 -6.42
CA LYS A 240 4.37 -0.74 -4.98
C LYS A 240 5.15 0.45 -4.44
N HIS A 241 4.61 1.10 -3.42
CA HIS A 241 5.30 2.17 -2.72
C HIS A 241 6.33 1.64 -1.71
N ARG A 242 7.35 2.43 -1.38
CA ARG A 242 8.37 2.15 -0.35
C ARG A 242 7.80 1.70 1.01
N GLY A 243 6.59 2.15 1.35
CA GLY A 243 5.84 1.70 2.54
C GLY A 243 5.41 0.23 2.52
N GLY A 244 5.38 -0.40 1.33
CA GLY A 244 4.92 -1.77 1.09
C GLY A 244 3.45 -1.87 0.70
N THR A 245 2.80 -0.74 0.43
CA THR A 245 1.41 -0.64 -0.03
C THR A 245 1.36 -0.58 -1.56
N LEU A 246 0.30 -1.14 -2.15
CA LEU A 246 0.03 -1.04 -3.59
C LEU A 246 -0.78 0.22 -3.87
N HIS A 247 -0.30 1.04 -4.81
CA HIS A 247 -1.00 2.24 -5.27
C HIS A 247 -1.49 2.00 -6.69
N ASP A 248 -2.63 2.60 -7.06
CA ASP A 248 -3.09 2.60 -8.45
C ASP A 248 -2.03 3.25 -9.36
N PRO A 249 -1.46 2.50 -10.33
CA PRO A 249 -0.48 3.06 -11.25
C PRO A 249 -1.02 4.27 -12.02
N PHE A 250 -2.31 4.25 -12.38
CA PHE A 250 -2.95 5.30 -13.18
C PHE A 250 -3.83 6.18 -12.30
N SER A 251 -3.15 7.00 -11.48
CA SER A 251 -3.74 8.10 -10.72
C SER A 251 -3.15 9.44 -11.15
N GLU A 252 -3.93 10.52 -11.10
CA GLU A 252 -3.51 11.89 -11.51
C GLU A 252 -2.14 12.25 -10.92
N LYS A 253 -1.97 12.02 -9.61
CA LYS A 253 -0.73 12.30 -8.85
C LYS A 253 0.51 11.56 -9.35
N LEU A 254 0.35 10.43 -10.03
CA LEU A 254 1.45 9.60 -10.52
C LEU A 254 1.69 9.80 -12.01
N VAL A 255 0.64 9.90 -12.82
CA VAL A 255 0.79 10.09 -14.28
C VAL A 255 1.39 11.45 -14.64
N GLU A 256 1.17 12.48 -13.82
CA GLU A 256 1.75 13.82 -14.02
C GLU A 256 3.25 13.88 -13.69
N LYS A 257 3.79 12.87 -12.99
CA LYS A 257 5.21 12.85 -12.61
C LYS A 257 6.06 12.35 -13.77
N GLN A 258 6.90 13.24 -14.31
CA GLN A 258 7.85 12.93 -15.38
C GLN A 258 8.70 11.68 -15.13
N ALA A 259 9.03 11.38 -13.88
CA ALA A 259 9.80 10.19 -13.50
C ALA A 259 9.11 8.86 -13.85
N PHE A 260 7.79 8.84 -14.08
CA PHE A 260 7.02 7.66 -14.45
C PHE A 260 6.62 7.63 -15.93
N ALA A 261 6.98 8.66 -16.70
CA ALA A 261 6.53 8.80 -18.09
C ALA A 261 6.95 7.61 -18.97
N GLU A 262 8.17 7.10 -18.80
CA GLU A 262 8.66 5.95 -19.56
C GLU A 262 7.88 4.67 -19.21
N LEU A 263 7.66 4.41 -17.92
CA LEU A 263 6.90 3.25 -17.43
C LEU A 263 5.47 3.20 -18.01
N PHE A 264 4.81 4.35 -18.13
CA PHE A 264 3.42 4.43 -18.58
C PHE A 264 3.27 4.58 -20.10
N SER A 265 4.35 4.91 -20.82
CA SER A 265 4.33 5.17 -22.26
C SER A 265 3.81 4.00 -23.09
N SER A 266 4.02 2.77 -22.63
CA SER A 266 3.59 1.55 -23.31
C SER A 266 3.18 0.48 -22.30
N PRO A 267 2.29 -0.46 -22.68
CA PRO A 267 1.95 -1.58 -21.82
C PRO A 267 3.18 -2.46 -21.54
N PRO A 268 3.21 -3.16 -20.39
CA PRO A 268 4.34 -3.98 -20.01
C PRO A 268 4.47 -5.25 -20.87
N LEU A 269 3.40 -5.62 -21.58
CA LEU A 269 3.33 -6.78 -22.46
C LEU A 269 2.91 -6.36 -23.87
N VAL A 270 3.57 -6.91 -24.87
CA VAL A 270 3.33 -6.71 -26.31
C VAL A 270 2.45 -7.86 -26.85
N ILE A 271 1.29 -8.06 -26.22
CA ILE A 271 0.25 -9.00 -26.63
C ILE A 271 -1.13 -8.39 -26.40
N ALA A 272 -2.14 -8.86 -27.12
CA ALA A 272 -3.52 -8.40 -26.93
C ALA A 272 -4.16 -8.93 -25.63
N GLY A 273 -3.68 -10.08 -25.14
CA GLY A 273 -4.33 -10.84 -24.08
C GLY A 273 -5.60 -11.56 -24.55
N GLU A 274 -6.18 -12.29 -23.62
CA GLU A 274 -7.41 -13.05 -23.80
C GLU A 274 -8.67 -12.24 -23.51
N ALA A 275 -9.81 -12.76 -23.98
CA ALA A 275 -11.09 -12.18 -23.63
C ALA A 275 -11.38 -12.36 -22.14
N TRP A 276 -11.94 -11.33 -21.52
CA TRP A 276 -12.33 -11.34 -20.13
C TRP A 276 -13.44 -12.37 -19.87
N PRO A 277 -13.29 -13.23 -18.86
CA PRO A 277 -14.34 -14.18 -18.50
C PRO A 277 -15.61 -13.47 -18.01
N GLU A 278 -16.77 -13.85 -18.54
CA GLU A 278 -18.07 -13.22 -18.26
C GLU A 278 -18.41 -13.12 -16.77
N ARG A 279 -17.96 -14.07 -15.95
CA ARG A 279 -18.20 -14.07 -14.49
C ARG A 279 -17.62 -12.87 -13.74
N PHE A 280 -16.66 -12.17 -14.34
CA PHE A 280 -16.05 -10.96 -13.78
C PHE A 280 -16.67 -9.67 -14.32
N ILE A 281 -17.56 -9.77 -15.31
CA ILE A 281 -18.22 -8.64 -15.94
C ILE A 281 -19.56 -8.40 -15.24
N ALA A 282 -19.83 -7.14 -14.92
CA ALA A 282 -21.10 -6.76 -14.32
C ALA A 282 -22.24 -6.99 -15.32
N PRO A 283 -23.42 -7.46 -14.87
CA PRO A 283 -24.58 -7.58 -15.75
C PRO A 283 -24.93 -6.20 -16.34
N ALA A 284 -25.32 -6.17 -17.62
CA ALA A 284 -25.93 -4.98 -18.20
C ALA A 284 -27.28 -4.71 -17.48
N GLU A 285 -27.47 -3.48 -16.99
CA GLU A 285 -28.76 -3.01 -16.46
C GLU A 285 -29.78 -2.75 -17.57
#